data_AF-A0A4R5E2N7-F1
#
_entry.id   AF-A0A4R5E2N7-F1
#
_cell.length_a   1.000
_cell.length_b   1.000
_cell.length_c   1.000
_cell.angle_alpha   90.00
_cell.angle_beta   90.00
_cell.angle_gamma   90.00
#
_symmetry.space_group_name_H-M   'P 1'
#
loop_
_entity.id
_entity.type
_entity.pdbx_description
1 polymer ?
#
loop_
_entity_poly.entity_id
_entity_poly.type
_entity_poly.pdbx_seq_one_letter_code
_entity_poly.pdbx_strand_id
1 'polypeptide(L)'
;MPVLAYLTGRRTIRAQPLLWAFTAVFVTGSVLAIARGLAVETWFPSTVWLVLLGVLPWLTGRYWRQYQELLHAGWERAERLEHEQRIIAERERLRERARIAQDMHDSLGHELALIAVRAGALQVAPGLDGRHRDAAAQLRRGAAEATEHLREIIGVLREDTATGPDAPDGRDRAGGAGGGVLAEHA
;
A
#
# COMPACT_ATOMS: atom_id res chain seq x y z
N MET A 1 -35.73 -19.51 -25.27
CA MET A 1 -34.71 -20.47 -24.80
C MET A 1 -33.22 -20.07 -25.00
N PRO A 2 -32.80 -18.80 -25.21
CA PRO A 2 -31.36 -18.44 -25.19
C PRO A 2 -30.84 -17.97 -23.81
N VAL A 3 -31.72 -17.55 -22.90
CA VAL A 3 -31.34 -16.99 -21.58
C VAL A 3 -30.83 -18.08 -20.62
N LEU A 4 -31.34 -19.31 -20.73
CA LEU A 4 -30.84 -20.43 -19.94
C LEU A 4 -29.43 -20.87 -20.39
N ALA A 5 -29.09 -20.75 -21.69
CA ALA A 5 -27.74 -21.01 -22.18
C ALA A 5 -26.71 -20.00 -21.61
N TYR A 6 -27.13 -18.76 -21.37
CA TYR A 6 -26.31 -17.72 -20.75
C TYR A 6 -26.01 -17.99 -19.26
N LEU A 7 -26.97 -18.56 -18.52
CA LEU A 7 -26.81 -18.86 -17.09
C LEU A 7 -26.05 -20.17 -16.82
N THR A 8 -26.17 -21.19 -17.68
CA THR A 8 -25.47 -22.48 -17.48
C THR A 8 -23.95 -22.36 -17.69
N GLY A 9 -23.49 -21.34 -18.41
CA GLY A 9 -22.06 -21.01 -18.53
C GLY A 9 -21.44 -20.43 -17.25
N ARG A 10 -22.22 -20.16 -16.19
CA ARG A 10 -21.72 -19.52 -14.96
C ARG A 10 -21.16 -20.47 -13.90
N ARG A 11 -21.28 -21.81 -14.05
CA ARG A 11 -20.87 -22.76 -12.99
C ARG A 11 -19.88 -23.87 -13.35
N THR A 12 -19.55 -24.10 -14.62
CA THR A 12 -18.64 -25.21 -14.97
C THR A 12 -17.28 -24.73 -15.46
N ILE A 13 -16.29 -24.82 -14.56
CA ILE A 13 -14.84 -24.72 -14.81
C ILE A 13 -14.32 -25.79 -15.81
N ARG A 14 -15.16 -26.75 -16.21
CA ARG A 14 -14.89 -27.66 -17.33
C ARG A 14 -15.85 -27.38 -18.48
N ALA A 15 -15.34 -26.76 -19.53
CA ALA A 15 -16.03 -26.54 -20.80
C ALA A 15 -16.15 -27.82 -21.67
N GLN A 16 -15.57 -28.93 -21.21
CA GLN A 16 -15.58 -30.21 -21.94
C GLN A 16 -16.98 -30.75 -22.26
N PRO A 17 -17.96 -30.85 -21.33
CA PRO A 17 -19.21 -31.55 -21.61
C PRO A 17 -20.07 -30.84 -22.66
N LEU A 18 -19.89 -29.53 -22.87
CA LEU A 18 -20.63 -28.78 -23.86
C LEU A 18 -20.05 -28.94 -25.27
N LEU A 19 -18.72 -29.03 -25.40
CA LEU A 19 -18.06 -29.38 -26.66
C LEU A 19 -18.50 -30.78 -27.12
N TRP A 20 -18.58 -31.74 -26.20
CA TRP A 20 -19.11 -33.08 -26.47
C TRP A 20 -20.56 -33.04 -26.97
N ALA A 21 -21.41 -32.17 -26.42
CA ALA A 21 -22.79 -32.00 -26.88
C ALA A 21 -22.87 -31.41 -28.29
N PHE A 22 -22.05 -30.40 -28.62
CA PHE A 22 -22.00 -29.82 -29.97
C PHE A 22 -21.48 -30.81 -31.00
N THR A 23 -20.41 -31.56 -30.68
CA THR A 23 -19.92 -32.64 -31.54
C THR A 23 -20.96 -33.73 -31.71
N ALA A 24 -21.71 -34.07 -30.65
CA ALA A 24 -22.78 -35.07 -30.74
C ALA A 24 -23.92 -34.61 -31.65
N VAL A 25 -24.36 -33.34 -31.57
CA VAL A 25 -25.40 -32.78 -32.46
C VAL A 25 -24.93 -32.75 -33.92
N PHE A 26 -23.67 -32.36 -34.17
CA PHE A 26 -23.10 -32.36 -35.51
C PHE A 26 -23.01 -33.77 -36.12
N VAL A 27 -22.51 -34.74 -35.34
CA VAL A 27 -22.41 -36.14 -35.76
C VAL A 27 -23.81 -36.72 -35.98
N THR A 28 -24.75 -36.46 -35.07
CA THR A 28 -26.14 -36.95 -35.20
C THR A 28 -26.83 -36.37 -36.43
N GLY A 29 -26.70 -35.06 -36.68
CA GLY A 29 -27.28 -34.40 -37.85
C GLY A 29 -26.67 -34.91 -39.17
N SER A 30 -25.35 -35.13 -39.19
CA SER A 30 -24.64 -35.67 -40.36
C SER A 30 -25.03 -37.11 -40.66
N VAL A 31 -25.09 -37.97 -39.64
CA VAL A 31 -25.51 -39.38 -39.78
C VAL A 31 -26.97 -39.48 -40.26
N LEU A 32 -27.87 -38.64 -39.74
CA LEU A 32 -29.27 -38.64 -40.14
C LEU A 32 -29.44 -38.20 -41.61
N ALA A 33 -28.66 -37.21 -42.06
CA ALA A 33 -28.69 -36.72 -43.44
C ALA A 33 -28.20 -37.79 -44.45
N ILE A 34 -27.13 -38.49 -44.09
CA ILE A 34 -26.60 -39.62 -44.88
C ILE A 34 -27.62 -40.76 -44.94
N ALA A 35 -28.24 -41.12 -43.81
CA ALA A 35 -29.25 -42.18 -43.74
C ALA A 35 -30.53 -41.88 -44.54
N ARG A 36 -30.86 -40.59 -44.73
CA ARG A 36 -32.01 -40.13 -45.53
C ARG A 36 -31.70 -40.00 -47.02
N GLY A 37 -30.45 -40.25 -47.45
CA GLY A 37 -30.04 -40.16 -48.86
C GLY A 37 -30.09 -38.75 -49.44
N LEU A 38 -30.00 -37.71 -48.59
CA LEU A 38 -30.05 -36.32 -49.04
C LEU A 38 -28.77 -35.95 -49.80
N ALA A 39 -28.92 -35.22 -50.91
CA ALA A 39 -27.79 -34.70 -51.67
C ALA A 39 -26.88 -33.83 -50.78
N VAL A 40 -25.57 -34.02 -50.89
CA VAL A 40 -24.56 -33.33 -50.08
C VAL A 40 -24.68 -31.81 -50.18
N GLU A 41 -25.04 -31.30 -51.36
CA GLU A 41 -25.23 -29.87 -51.60
C GLU A 41 -26.34 -29.24 -50.73
N THR A 42 -27.32 -30.01 -50.28
CA THR A 42 -28.49 -29.48 -49.56
C THR A 42 -28.31 -29.46 -48.04
N TRP A 43 -27.72 -30.52 -47.48
CA TRP A 43 -27.59 -30.65 -46.02
C TRP A 43 -26.30 -30.03 -45.48
N PHE A 44 -25.20 -30.05 -46.25
CA PHE A 44 -23.90 -29.53 -45.83
C PHE A 44 -23.93 -28.04 -45.43
N PRO A 45 -24.42 -27.10 -46.27
CA PRO A 45 -24.44 -25.68 -45.90
C PRO A 45 -25.35 -25.40 -44.70
N SER A 46 -26.47 -26.12 -44.57
CA SER A 46 -27.40 -25.99 -43.45
C SER A 46 -26.75 -26.40 -42.13
N THR A 47 -26.02 -27.52 -42.10
CA THR A 47 -25.29 -27.99 -40.92
C THR A 47 -24.14 -27.05 -40.55
N VAL A 48 -23.39 -26.56 -41.54
CA VAL A 48 -22.31 -25.57 -41.31
C VAL A 48 -22.87 -24.29 -40.73
N TRP A 49 -23.97 -23.77 -41.28
CA TRP A 49 -24.61 -22.54 -40.78
C TRP A 49 -25.09 -22.71 -39.33
N LEU A 50 -25.71 -23.85 -38.99
CA LEU A 50 -26.21 -24.14 -37.64
C LEU A 50 -25.08 -24.23 -36.62
N VAL A 51 -23.96 -24.88 -36.99
CA VAL A 51 -22.75 -24.91 -36.15
C VAL A 51 -22.17 -23.51 -35.98
N LEU A 52 -22.02 -22.75 -37.07
CA LEU A 52 -21.47 -21.40 -37.03
C LEU A 52 -22.26 -20.49 -36.09
N LEU A 53 -23.59 -20.55 -36.17
CA LEU A 53 -24.51 -19.73 -35.36
C LEU A 53 -24.52 -20.13 -33.88
N GLY A 54 -24.12 -21.35 -33.54
CA GLY A 54 -23.90 -21.80 -32.17
C GLY A 54 -22.51 -21.48 -31.63
N VAL A 55 -21.48 -21.69 -32.45
CA VAL A 55 -20.07 -21.54 -32.05
C VAL A 55 -19.67 -20.07 -31.91
N LEU A 56 -20.10 -19.20 -32.83
CA LEU A 56 -19.70 -17.79 -32.82
C LEU A 56 -20.15 -17.07 -31.54
N PRO A 57 -21.44 -17.08 -31.13
CA PRO A 57 -21.87 -16.40 -29.91
C PRO A 57 -21.23 -16.99 -28.66
N TRP A 58 -20.96 -18.30 -28.67
CA TRP A 58 -20.27 -18.96 -27.56
C TRP A 58 -18.82 -18.48 -27.41
N LEU A 59 -18.09 -18.35 -28.53
CA LEU A 59 -16.74 -17.80 -28.54
C LEU A 59 -16.72 -16.34 -28.09
N THR A 60 -17.65 -15.52 -28.60
CA THR A 60 -17.76 -14.11 -28.22
C THR A 60 -18.08 -13.95 -26.74
N GLY A 61 -18.98 -14.78 -26.20
CA GLY A 61 -19.31 -14.80 -24.77
C GLY A 61 -18.11 -15.19 -23.89
N ARG A 62 -17.29 -16.16 -24.33
CA ARG A 62 -16.05 -16.53 -23.64
C ARG A 62 -15.02 -15.41 -23.67
N TYR A 63 -14.82 -14.79 -24.83
CA TYR A 63 -13.89 -13.68 -25.00
C TYR A 63 -14.28 -12.47 -24.13
N TRP A 64 -15.57 -12.11 -24.12
CA TRP A 64 -16.07 -11.01 -23.32
C TRP A 64 -15.87 -11.23 -21.82
N ARG A 65 -16.04 -12.46 -21.33
CA ARG A 65 -15.82 -12.79 -19.91
C ARG A 65 -14.35 -12.73 -19.52
N GLN A 66 -13.45 -13.27 -20.33
CA GLN A 66 -12.01 -13.14 -20.08
C GLN A 66 -11.57 -11.68 -20.11
N TYR A 67 -12.12 -10.88 -21.01
CA TYR A 67 -11.85 -9.46 -21.09
C TYR A 67 -12.33 -8.72 -19.83
N GLN A 68 -13.52 -9.05 -19.31
CA GLN A 68 -14.04 -8.45 -18.07
C GLN A 68 -13.21 -8.83 -16.83
N GLU A 69 -12.75 -10.08 -16.72
CA GLU A 69 -11.87 -10.51 -15.62
C GLU A 69 -10.52 -9.80 -15.66
N LEU A 70 -9.94 -9.63 -16.86
CA LEU A 70 -8.71 -8.85 -17.04
C LEU A 70 -8.90 -7.38 -16.67
N LEU A 71 -10.05 -6.78 -17.03
CA LEU A 71 -10.39 -5.42 -16.63
C LEU A 71 -10.55 -5.28 -15.12
N HIS A 72 -11.29 -6.18 -14.45
CA HIS A 72 -11.47 -6.14 -13.00
C HIS A 72 -10.13 -6.29 -12.27
N ALA A 73 -9.31 -7.26 -12.68
CA ALA A 73 -7.97 -7.43 -12.14
C ALA A 73 -7.04 -6.24 -12.48
N GLY A 74 -7.32 -5.48 -13.54
CA GLY A 74 -6.64 -4.23 -13.87
C GLY A 74 -7.03 -3.11 -12.92
N TRP A 75 -8.34 -2.92 -12.68
CA TRP A 75 -8.87 -1.92 -11.74
C TRP A 75 -8.41 -2.18 -10.30
N GLU A 76 -8.47 -3.42 -9.83
CA GLU A 76 -7.98 -3.79 -8.49
C GLU A 76 -6.48 -3.49 -8.32
N ARG A 77 -5.67 -3.69 -9.37
CA ARG A 77 -4.24 -3.35 -9.34
C ARG A 77 -4.02 -1.84 -9.36
N ALA A 78 -4.80 -1.11 -10.16
CA ALA A 78 -4.72 0.35 -10.22
C ALA A 78 -5.08 0.98 -8.87
N GLU A 79 -6.16 0.50 -8.23
CA GLU A 79 -6.60 0.98 -6.92
C GLU A 79 -5.55 0.68 -5.84
N ARG A 80 -4.94 -0.51 -5.85
CA ARG A 80 -3.83 -0.85 -4.94
C ARG A 80 -2.62 0.06 -5.11
N LEU A 81 -2.19 0.29 -6.36
CA LEU A 81 -1.06 1.18 -6.65
C LEU A 81 -1.33 2.62 -6.24
N GLU A 82 -2.55 3.11 -6.48
CA GLU A 82 -2.94 4.45 -6.05
C GLU A 82 -2.93 4.57 -4.52
N HIS A 83 -3.43 3.56 -3.81
CA HIS A 83 -3.41 3.53 -2.34
C HIS A 83 -1.98 3.50 -1.79
N GLU A 84 -1.11 2.65 -2.35
CA GLU A 84 0.30 2.57 -1.97
C GLU A 84 1.03 3.88 -2.21
N GLN A 85 0.83 4.52 -3.36
CA GLN A 85 1.44 5.81 -3.67
C GLN A 85 0.99 6.91 -2.70
N ARG A 86 -0.30 6.95 -2.34
CA ARG A 86 -0.82 7.91 -1.35
C ARG A 86 -0.14 7.72 0.01
N ILE A 87 -0.01 6.47 0.47
CA ILE A 87 0.67 6.15 1.73
C ILE A 87 2.15 6.55 1.69
N ILE A 88 2.84 6.27 0.58
CA ILE A 88 4.25 6.64 0.41
C ILE A 88 4.40 8.17 0.43
N ALA A 89 3.58 8.90 -0.34
CA ALA A 89 3.64 10.36 -0.42
C ALA A 89 3.35 11.02 0.94
N GLU A 90 2.39 10.51 1.70
CA GLU A 90 2.08 11.03 3.03
C GLU A 90 3.23 10.75 4.02
N ARG A 91 3.81 9.56 3.98
CA ARG A 91 5.00 9.20 4.77
C ARG A 91 6.20 10.08 4.43
N GLU A 92 6.45 10.34 3.15
CA GLU A 92 7.51 11.24 2.71
C GLU A 92 7.28 12.67 3.20
N ARG A 93 6.05 13.19 3.09
CA ARG A 93 5.70 14.51 3.59
C ARG A 93 5.90 14.64 5.11
N LEU A 94 5.53 13.62 5.87
CA LEU A 94 5.74 13.60 7.33
C LEU A 94 7.22 13.53 7.69
N ARG A 95 8.01 12.72 6.99
CA ARG A 95 9.47 12.66 7.16
C ARG A 95 10.13 14.00 6.85
N GLU A 96 9.72 14.64 5.76
CA GLU A 96 10.25 15.96 5.38
C GLU A 96 9.94 17.01 6.44
N ARG A 97 8.70 17.04 6.96
CA ARG A 97 8.32 17.95 8.05
C ARG A 97 9.11 17.71 9.32
N ALA A 98 9.32 16.45 9.70
CA ALA A 98 10.15 16.10 10.85
C ALA A 98 11.61 16.53 10.65
N ARG A 99 12.16 16.33 9.44
CA ARG A 99 13.52 16.77 9.10
C ARG A 99 13.65 18.29 9.19
N ILE A 100 12.69 19.03 8.62
CA ILE A 100 12.67 20.50 8.72
C ILE A 100 12.62 20.93 10.19
N ALA A 101 11.76 20.33 11.01
CA ALA A 101 11.68 20.68 12.44
C ALA A 101 13.00 20.43 13.18
N GLN A 102 13.68 19.32 12.88
CA GLN A 102 15.00 19.00 13.43
C GLN A 102 16.06 20.03 12.99
N ASP A 103 16.14 20.33 11.68
CA ASP A 103 17.09 21.31 11.12
C ASP A 103 16.86 22.72 11.70
N MET A 104 15.59 23.11 11.86
CA MET A 104 15.20 24.38 12.51
C MET A 104 15.60 24.39 14.00
N HIS A 105 15.44 23.28 14.72
CA HIS A 105 15.84 23.20 16.13
C HIS A 105 17.35 23.31 16.30
N ASP A 106 18.11 22.60 15.47
CA ASP A 106 19.58 22.59 15.58
C ASP A 106 20.15 23.98 15.26
N SER A 107 19.62 24.65 14.23
CA SER A 107 20.02 26.03 13.89
C SER A 107 19.62 27.04 14.99
N LEU A 108 18.36 27.05 15.42
CA LEU A 108 17.88 27.97 16.47
C LEU A 108 18.58 27.71 17.82
N GLY A 109 18.75 26.45 18.21
CA GLY A 109 19.45 26.05 19.43
C GLY A 109 20.91 26.48 19.40
N HIS A 110 21.58 26.34 18.26
CA HIS A 110 22.96 26.81 18.08
C HIS A 110 23.06 28.34 18.20
N GLU A 111 22.17 29.09 17.55
CA GLU A 111 22.14 30.56 17.61
C GLU A 111 21.88 31.06 19.04
N LEU A 112 20.89 30.49 19.73
CA LEU A 112 20.58 30.84 21.12
C LEU A 112 21.73 30.52 22.07
N ALA A 113 22.40 29.37 21.88
CA ALA A 113 23.59 29.02 22.64
C ALA A 113 24.73 30.03 22.41
N LEU A 114 24.95 30.45 21.17
CA LEU A 114 25.96 31.47 20.84
C LEU A 114 25.63 32.83 21.46
N ILE A 115 24.35 33.24 21.44
CA ILE A 115 23.88 34.47 22.10
C ILE A 115 24.13 34.38 23.61
N ALA A 116 23.79 33.25 24.25
CA ALA A 116 24.01 33.04 25.68
C ALA A 116 25.50 33.13 26.05
N VAL A 117 26.39 32.54 25.25
CA VAL A 117 27.85 32.62 25.43
C VAL A 117 28.35 34.06 25.29
N ARG A 118 27.93 34.78 24.25
CA ARG A 118 28.30 36.20 24.04
C ARG A 118 27.81 37.10 25.15
N ALA A 119 26.57 36.90 25.61
CA ALA A 119 26.00 37.62 26.75
C ALA A 119 26.76 37.32 28.05
N GLY A 120 27.14 36.06 28.26
CA GLY A 120 28.02 35.65 29.35
C GLY A 120 29.37 36.35 29.31
N ALA A 121 30.02 36.40 28.14
CA ALA A 121 31.29 37.10 27.95
C ALA A 121 31.19 38.61 28.26
N LEU A 122 30.11 39.28 27.82
CA LEU A 122 29.87 40.69 28.17
C LEU A 122 29.69 40.89 29.68
N GLN A 123 29.01 39.96 30.37
CA GLN A 123 28.76 40.05 31.80
C GLN A 123 30.06 40.04 32.63
N VAL A 124 31.09 39.31 32.18
CA VAL A 124 32.41 39.23 32.85
C VAL A 124 33.42 40.25 32.33
N ALA A 125 33.08 41.03 31.31
CA ALA A 125 34.02 42.00 30.73
C ALA A 125 34.38 43.12 31.73
N PRO A 126 35.68 43.40 31.92
CA PRO A 126 36.14 44.46 32.82
C PRO A 126 35.77 45.84 32.26
N GLY A 127 35.37 46.76 33.15
CA GLY A 127 35.01 48.14 32.78
C GLY A 127 33.55 48.35 32.34
N LEU A 128 32.73 47.29 32.25
CA LEU A 128 31.28 47.46 32.08
C LEU A 128 30.66 48.09 33.33
N ASP A 129 29.67 48.97 33.15
CA ASP A 129 28.90 49.53 34.28
C ASP A 129 27.93 48.49 34.87
N GLY A 130 27.53 48.65 36.13
CA GLY A 130 26.67 47.70 36.84
C GLY A 130 25.35 47.42 36.11
N ARG A 131 24.73 48.47 35.57
CA ARG A 131 23.48 48.37 34.80
C ARG A 131 23.62 47.54 33.52
N HIS A 132 24.75 47.67 32.82
CA HIS A 132 25.01 46.91 31.59
C HIS A 132 25.34 45.43 31.91
N ARG A 133 25.99 45.17 33.04
CA ARG A 133 26.20 43.80 33.55
C ARG A 133 24.89 43.09 33.84
N ASP A 134 23.94 43.76 34.48
CA ASP A 134 22.62 43.20 34.76
C ASP A 134 21.81 42.93 33.49
N ALA A 135 21.91 43.83 32.49
CA ALA A 135 21.28 43.62 31.19
C ALA A 135 21.86 42.38 30.46
N ALA A 136 23.18 42.20 30.47
CA ALA A 136 23.84 41.02 29.90
C ALA A 136 23.42 39.73 30.65
N ALA A 137 23.27 39.79 31.97
CA ALA A 137 22.78 38.67 32.78
C ALA A 137 21.32 38.30 32.47
N GLN A 138 20.47 39.30 32.21
CA GLN A 138 19.09 39.07 31.76
C GLN A 138 19.06 38.45 30.36
N LEU A 139 19.87 38.94 29.43
CA LEU A 139 19.95 38.39 28.07
C LEU A 139 20.39 36.92 28.06
N ARG A 140 21.40 36.58 28.88
CA ARG A 140 21.86 35.19 29.02
C ARG A 140 20.77 34.27 29.56
N ARG A 141 20.02 34.73 30.58
CA ARG A 141 18.90 33.96 31.16
C ARG A 141 17.75 33.79 30.16
N GLY A 142 17.37 34.86 29.47
CA GLY A 142 16.32 34.79 28.46
C GLY A 142 16.66 33.86 27.30
N ALA A 143 17.92 33.84 26.84
CA ALA A 143 18.36 32.88 25.82
C ALA A 143 18.29 31.42 26.33
N ALA A 144 18.70 31.17 27.57
CA ALA A 144 18.61 29.83 28.18
C ALA A 144 17.15 29.36 28.32
N GLU A 145 16.27 30.24 28.81
CA GLU A 145 14.84 29.96 28.98
C GLU A 145 14.14 29.69 27.64
N ALA A 146 14.44 30.49 26.60
CA ALA A 146 13.92 30.26 25.25
C ALA A 146 14.34 28.90 24.67
N THR A 147 15.56 28.45 25.00
CA THR A 147 16.06 27.13 24.55
C THR A 147 15.33 25.99 25.25
N GLU A 148 14.98 26.16 26.52
CA GLU A 148 14.23 25.17 27.30
C GLU A 148 12.78 25.03 26.81
N HIS A 149 12.08 26.14 26.60
CA HIS A 149 10.73 26.12 26.01
C HIS A 149 10.71 25.45 24.62
N LEU A 150 11.73 25.66 23.79
CA LEU A 150 11.81 25.00 22.48
C LEU A 150 11.98 23.47 22.62
N ARG A 151 12.76 23.01 23.61
CA ARG A 151 12.93 21.56 23.90
C ARG A 151 11.65 20.92 24.41
N GLU A 152 10.90 21.63 25.24
CA GLU A 152 9.60 21.17 25.73
C GLU A 152 8.59 20.99 24.58
N ILE A 153 8.47 21.99 23.69
CA ILE A 153 7.55 21.93 22.53
C ILE A 153 7.89 20.76 21.59
N ILE A 154 9.18 20.51 21.32
CA ILE A 154 9.59 19.38 20.47
C ILE A 154 9.45 18.04 21.20
N GLY A 155 9.64 18.02 22.53
CA GLY A 155 9.41 16.84 23.38
C GLY A 155 7.98 16.32 23.22
N VAL A 156 6.99 17.21 23.31
CA VAL A 156 5.57 16.89 23.15
C VAL A 156 5.27 16.35 21.74
N LEU A 157 5.79 16.99 20.68
CA LEU A 157 5.61 16.47 19.31
C LEU A 157 6.22 15.07 19.10
N ARG A 158 7.29 14.73 19.82
CA ARG A 158 7.95 13.43 19.69
C ARG A 158 7.23 12.31 20.43
N GLU A 159 6.66 12.57 21.60
CA GLU A 159 5.85 11.58 22.35
C GLU A 159 4.56 11.20 21.60
N ASP A 160 3.93 12.16 20.92
CA ASP A 160 2.76 11.89 20.06
C ASP A 160 3.12 10.99 18.85
N THR A 161 4.33 11.15 18.29
CA THR A 161 4.81 10.27 17.20
C THR A 161 5.27 8.88 17.67
N ALA A 162 5.77 8.76 18.91
CA ALA A 162 6.21 7.50 19.49
C ALA A 162 5.04 6.58 19.89
N THR A 163 3.83 7.13 20.05
CA THR A 163 2.61 6.38 20.36
C THR A 163 1.85 5.93 19.10
N GLY A 164 2.39 6.20 17.90
CA GLY A 164 1.85 5.71 16.63
C GLY A 164 2.02 4.19 16.46
N PRO A 165 1.20 3.52 15.61
CA PRO A 165 1.15 2.05 15.48
C PRO A 165 2.46 1.36 15.05
N ASP A 166 3.49 2.11 14.69
CA ASP A 166 4.77 1.64 14.16
C ASP A 166 5.94 1.78 15.17
N ALA A 167 5.67 1.97 16.46
CA ALA A 167 6.73 1.96 17.48
C ALA A 167 7.44 0.58 17.49
N PRO A 168 8.77 0.51 17.28
CA PRO A 168 9.50 -0.75 17.38
C PRO A 168 9.42 -1.23 18.84
N ASP A 169 8.73 -2.36 19.05
CA ASP A 169 8.56 -2.99 20.36
C ASP A 169 9.95 -3.31 20.95
N GLY A 170 10.39 -2.46 21.88
CA GLY A 170 11.65 -2.61 22.59
C GLY A 170 11.63 -3.69 23.68
N ARG A 171 10.60 -4.55 23.75
CA ARG A 171 10.43 -5.53 24.84
C ARG A 171 11.21 -6.84 24.69
N ASP A 172 12.12 -6.97 23.73
CA ASP A 172 12.80 -8.25 23.46
C ASP A 172 14.27 -8.35 23.90
N ARG A 173 14.75 -7.52 24.84
CA ARG A 173 16.14 -7.64 25.37
C ARG A 173 16.32 -7.77 26.89
N ALA A 174 15.25 -7.97 27.66
CA ALA A 174 15.34 -8.10 29.13
C ALA A 174 14.85 -9.47 29.68
N GLY A 175 14.96 -10.54 28.91
CA GLY A 175 14.49 -11.89 29.29
C GLY A 175 15.56 -13.00 29.28
N GLY A 176 16.84 -12.66 29.43
CA GLY A 176 17.95 -13.61 29.26
C GLY A 176 18.95 -13.66 30.42
N ALA A 177 18.52 -13.45 31.66
CA ALA A 177 19.37 -13.65 32.83
C ALA A 177 18.52 -14.16 34.01
N GLY A 178 18.65 -15.46 34.32
CA GLY A 178 18.11 -16.04 35.56
C GLY A 178 17.32 -17.31 35.34
N GLY A 179 18.00 -18.43 35.14
CA GLY A 179 17.39 -19.75 35.15
C GLY A 179 18.45 -20.79 35.48
N GLY A 180 18.70 -20.98 36.78
CA GLY A 180 19.63 -21.99 37.28
C GLY A 180 19.22 -23.40 36.87
N VAL A 181 20.17 -24.14 36.31
CA VAL A 181 20.18 -25.60 36.27
C VAL A 181 21.37 -25.97 37.15
N LEU A 182 21.11 -26.15 38.44
CA LEU A 182 21.04 -27.48 39.07
C LEU A 182 22.26 -28.33 38.70
N ALA A 183 23.18 -28.32 39.66
CA ALA A 183 24.20 -29.33 39.82
C ALA A 183 23.56 -30.72 39.85
N GLU A 184 23.91 -31.56 38.90
CA GLU A 184 23.75 -33.00 39.03
C GLU A 184 24.86 -33.72 38.24
N HIS A 185 25.55 -34.58 38.97
CA HIS A 185 26.27 -35.79 38.53
C HIS A 185 27.73 -35.74 38.02
N ALA A 186 28.53 -36.47 38.83
CA ALA A 186 29.72 -37.28 38.53
C ALA A 186 31.09 -36.63 38.75
#